data_AF-A0A947X644-F1
#
_entry.id   AF-A0A947X644-F1
#
_cell.length_a   1.000
_cell.length_b   1.000
_cell.length_c   1.000
_cell.angle_alpha   90.00
_cell.angle_beta   90.00
_cell.angle_gamma   90.00
#
_symmetry.space_group_name_H-M   'P 1'
#
loop_
_entity.id
_entity.type
_entity.pdbx_description
1 polymer ?
#
loop_
_entity_poly.entity_id
_entity_poly.type
_entity_poly.pdbx_seq_one_letter_code
_entity_poly.pdbx_strand_id
1 'polypeptide(L)' 'RILAEYEPSRAIFIDDLPQHHQSARETLADITTLHLCGEPALAPHIDCAHRAGHADARIDDWARALPWLLDRIEGIPA' A
#
# COMPACT_ATOMS: atom_id res chain seq x y z
N ARG A 1 -2.41 -17.52 1.29
CA ARG A 1 -1.41 -18.45 0.71
C ARG A 1 -0.02 -17.83 0.74
N ILE A 2 0.22 -16.69 0.08
CA ILE A 2 1.54 -16.00 0.06
C ILE A 2 2.12 -15.78 1.47
N LEU A 3 1.38 -15.15 2.40
CA LEU A 3 1.91 -14.91 3.76
C LEU A 3 2.25 -16.18 4.54
N ALA A 4 1.47 -17.25 4.34
CA ALA A 4 1.72 -18.53 4.99
C ALA A 4 2.90 -19.28 4.36
N GLU A 5 3.20 -19.03 3.09
CA GLU A 5 4.31 -19.66 2.37
C GLU A 5 5.65 -19.00 2.69
N TYR A 6 5.67 -17.67 2.84
CA TYR A 6 6.89 -16.90 3.06
C TYR A 6 7.15 -16.49 4.50
N GLU A 7 6.16 -16.63 5.39
CA GLU A 7 6.23 -16.29 6.83
C GLU A 7 6.99 -14.99 7.13
N PRO A 8 6.66 -13.86 6.48
CA PRO A 8 7.45 -12.65 6.60
C PRO A 8 7.25 -12.00 7.97
N SER A 9 8.29 -11.38 8.51
CA SER A 9 8.19 -10.57 9.73
C SER A 9 7.42 -9.27 9.52
N ARG A 10 7.33 -8.80 8.27
CA ARG A 10 6.57 -7.61 7.84
C ARG A 10 6.03 -7.83 6.44
N ALA A 11 4.79 -7.39 6.17
CA ALA A 11 4.19 -7.44 4.85
C ALA A 11 3.58 -6.09 4.47
N ILE A 12 3.85 -5.66 3.24
CA ILE A 12 3.27 -4.44 2.66
C ILE A 12 2.60 -4.81 1.34
N PHE A 13 1.32 -4.47 1.20
CA PHE A 13 0.57 -4.62 -0.04
C PHE A 13 0.54 -3.30 -0.81
N ILE A 14 1.01 -3.32 -2.06
CA ILE A 14 1.11 -2.15 -2.92
C ILE A 14 0.32 -2.45 -4.19
N ASP A 15 -0.66 -1.60 -4.50
CA ASP A 15 -1.52 -1.74 -5.67
C ASP A 15 -2.08 -0.37 -6.07
N ASP A 16 -2.41 -0.19 -7.34
CA ASP A 16 -2.93 1.04 -7.91
C ASP A 16 -4.47 1.09 -7.94
N LEU A 17 -5.16 0.00 -7.61
CA LEU A 17 -6.62 -0.09 -7.69
C LEU A 17 -7.28 -0.11 -6.30
N PRO A 18 -8.26 0.78 -6.04
CA PRO A 18 -8.87 0.89 -4.72
C PRO A 18 -9.65 -0.35 -4.29
N GLN A 19 -10.30 -1.05 -5.22
CA GLN A 19 -11.02 -2.29 -4.92
C GLN A 19 -10.07 -3.41 -4.44
N HIS A 20 -8.81 -3.41 -4.88
CA HIS A 20 -7.83 -4.39 -4.41
C HIS A 20 -7.44 -4.13 -2.96
N HIS A 21 -7.32 -2.85 -2.56
CA HIS A 21 -7.07 -2.46 -1.16
C HIS A 21 -8.21 -2.86 -0.24
N GLN A 22 -9.46 -2.63 -0.66
CA GLN A 22 -10.62 -3.07 0.11
C GLN A 22 -10.60 -4.59 0.33
N SER A 23 -10.44 -5.36 -0.76
CA SER A 23 -10.36 -6.82 -0.71
C SER A 23 -9.21 -7.32 0.18
N ALA A 24 -8.04 -6.67 0.10
CA ALA A 24 -6.88 -7.00 0.91
C ALA A 24 -7.17 -6.80 2.41
N ARG A 25 -7.79 -5.69 2.80
CA ARG A 25 -8.16 -5.38 4.20
C ARG A 25 -9.24 -6.31 4.75
N GLU A 26 -10.20 -6.69 3.92
CA GLU A 26 -11.23 -7.67 4.29
C GLU A 26 -10.65 -9.08 4.46
N THR A 27 -9.61 -9.42 3.70
CA THR A 27 -8.96 -10.73 3.75
C THR A 27 -7.92 -10.84 4.87
N LEU A 28 -7.17 -9.76 5.12
CA LEU A 28 -6.05 -9.70 6.05
C LEU A 28 -6.21 -8.48 6.96
N ALA A 29 -6.52 -8.74 8.23
CA ALA A 29 -6.73 -7.68 9.22
C ALA A 29 -5.44 -6.91 9.56
N ASP A 30 -4.28 -7.56 9.46
CA ASP A 30 -2.98 -6.98 9.83
C ASP A 30 -2.00 -7.02 8.64
N ILE A 31 -2.13 -6.03 7.77
CA ILE A 31 -1.20 -5.77 6.67
C ILE A 31 -1.10 -4.26 6.45
N THR A 32 0.12 -3.78 6.18
CA THR A 32 0.34 -2.41 5.75
C THR A 32 -0.05 -2.27 4.29
N THR A 33 -0.81 -1.25 3.92
CA THR A 33 -1.30 -1.04 2.56
C THR A 33 -0.89 0.33 2.00
N LEU A 34 -0.24 0.34 0.84
CA LEU A 34 0.11 1.54 0.10
C LEU A 34 -0.63 1.58 -1.23
N HIS A 35 -1.52 2.57 -1.39
CA HIS A 35 -2.09 2.87 -2.69
C HIS A 35 -1.09 3.66 -3.52
N LEU A 36 -0.50 3.04 -4.54
CA LEU A 36 0.49 3.69 -5.40
C LEU A 36 0.01 3.72 -6.85
N CYS A 37 -0.33 4.90 -7.35
CA CYS A 37 -0.64 5.12 -8.76
C CYS A 37 0.53 5.87 -9.43
N GLY A 38 1.51 5.13 -9.92
CA GLY A 38 2.75 5.70 -10.49
C GLY A 38 2.60 6.34 -11.87
N GLU A 39 1.45 6.20 -12.53
CA GLU A 39 1.15 6.77 -13.85
C GLU A 39 0.46 8.14 -13.68
N PRO A 40 1.14 9.27 -13.94
CA PRO A 40 0.59 10.60 -13.70
C PRO A 40 -0.67 10.91 -14.51
N ALA A 41 -0.82 10.33 -15.70
CA ALA A 41 -2.00 10.52 -16.52
C ALA A 41 -3.24 9.82 -15.94
N LEU A 42 -3.04 8.76 -15.15
CA LEU A 42 -4.12 7.94 -14.60
C LEU A 42 -4.44 8.32 -13.15
N ALA A 43 -3.44 8.67 -12.35
CA ALA A 43 -3.58 8.91 -10.91
C ALA A 43 -4.75 9.85 -10.49
N PRO A 44 -5.03 10.97 -11.19
CA PRO A 44 -6.15 11.86 -10.85
C PRO A 44 -7.54 11.23 -11.08
N HIS A 45 -7.62 10.19 -11.90
CA HIS A 45 -8.86 9.50 -12.28
C HIS A 45 -9.13 8.25 -11.45
N ILE A 46 -8.20 7.85 -10.57
CA ILE A 46 -8.34 6.69 -9.72
C ILE A 46 -8.79 7.12 -8.33
N ASP A 47 -9.95 6.62 -7.90
CA ASP A 47 -10.48 6.84 -6.56
C ASP A 47 -9.46 6.49 -5.48
N CYS A 48 -9.37 7.31 -4.44
CA CYS A 48 -8.32 7.17 -3.43
C CYS A 48 -8.72 6.18 -2.34
N ALA A 49 -8.07 5.01 -2.32
CA ALA A 49 -8.29 3.98 -1.30
C ALA A 49 -7.98 4.47 0.11
N HIS A 50 -7.00 5.37 0.26
CA HIS A 50 -6.67 5.97 1.55
C HIS A 50 -7.82 6.82 2.09
N ARG A 51 -8.45 7.64 1.25
CA ARG A 51 -9.64 8.42 1.65
C ARG A 51 -10.83 7.50 1.99
N ALA A 52 -10.95 6.35 1.33
CA ALA A 52 -11.96 5.34 1.63
C ALA A 52 -11.64 4.50 2.89
N GLY A 53 -10.47 4.68 3.51
CA GLY A 53 -10.04 3.93 4.70
C GLY A 53 -9.54 2.52 4.40
N HIS A 54 -9.24 2.19 3.14
CA HIS A 54 -8.74 0.88 2.72
C HIS A 54 -7.21 0.85 2.52
N ALA A 55 -6.56 2.01 2.44
CA ALA A 55 -5.11 2.14 2.38
C ALA A 55 -4.53 2.97 3.55
N ASP A 56 -3.33 2.65 4.03
CA ASP A 56 -2.63 3.47 5.04
C ASP A 56 -2.11 4.77 4.45
N ALA A 57 -1.80 4.79 3.16
CA ALA A 57 -1.38 5.99 2.43
C ALA A 57 -1.73 5.91 0.95
N ARG A 58 -1.78 7.07 0.30
CA ARG A 58 -1.81 7.25 -1.15
C ARG A 58 -0.58 8.05 -1.58
N ILE A 59 0.26 7.48 -2.43
CA ILE A 59 1.48 8.13 -2.95
C ILE A 59 1.61 7.80 -4.43
N ASP A 60 1.65 8.82 -5.29
CA ASP A 60 1.58 8.63 -6.75
C ASP A 60 2.96 8.58 -7.44
N ASP A 61 4.04 8.47 -6.68
CA ASP A 61 5.39 8.36 -7.22
C ASP A 61 6.34 7.56 -6.31
N TRP A 62 7.28 6.85 -6.94
CA TRP A 62 8.24 6.01 -6.23
C TRP A 62 9.24 6.80 -5.39
N ALA A 63 9.58 8.03 -5.79
CA ALA A 63 10.56 8.84 -5.06
C ALA A 63 10.06 9.21 -3.66
N ARG A 64 8.75 9.46 -3.52
CA ARG A 64 8.08 9.68 -2.23
C ARG A 64 7.67 8.38 -1.55
N ALA A 65 7.35 7.33 -2.30
CA ALA A 65 6.97 6.04 -1.72
C ALA A 65 8.14 5.33 -1.04
N LEU A 66 9.33 5.39 -1.62
CA LEU A 66 10.52 4.71 -1.10
C LEU A 66 10.84 5.06 0.36
N PRO A 67 11.00 6.34 0.77
CA PRO A 67 11.27 6.66 2.18
C PRO A 67 10.13 6.22 3.11
N TRP A 68 8.87 6.30 2.66
CA TRP A 68 7.71 5.83 3.44
C TRP A 68 7.73 4.31 3.65
N LEU A 69 8.15 3.55 2.63
CA LEU A 69 8.30 2.10 2.69
C LEU A 69 9.47 1.70 3.60
N LEU A 70 10.63 2.35 3.46
CA LEU A 70 11.81 2.06 4.28
C LEU A 70 11.54 2.29 5.77
N ASP A 71 10.87 3.39 6.14
CA ASP A 71 10.41 3.65 7.52
C ASP A 71 9.62 2.46 8.09
N ARG A 72 8.72 1.88 7.29
CA ARG A 72 7.89 0.73 7.70
C ARG A 72 8.62 -0.60 7.68
N ILE A 73 9.63 -0.78 6.85
CA ILE A 73 10.41 -2.01 6.77
C ILE A 73 11.47 -2.04 7.88
N GLU A 74 12.21 -0.94 8.04
CA GLU A 74 13.36 -0.83 8.93
C GLU A 74 12.97 -0.36 10.34
N GLY A 75 11.82 0.30 10.50
CA GLY A 75 11.39 0.89 11.77
C GLY A 75 12.19 2.13 12.18
N ILE A 76 12.85 2.80 11.22
CA ILE A 76 13.62 4.02 11.42
C ILE A 76 12.78 5.19 10.90
N PRO A 77 12.23 6.06 11.77
CA PRO A 77 11.54 7.26 11.32
C PRO A 77 12.48 8.17 10.54
N ALA A 78 12.03 8.66 9.38
CA ALA A 78 12.71 9.70 8.61
C ALA A 78 12.76 11.05 9.35
#